data_AF-A0A8B3CIP8-F1
#
_entry.id   AF-A0A8B3CIP8-F1
#
_cell.length_a   1.000
_cell.length_b   1.000
_cell.length_c   1.000
_cell.angle_alpha   90.00
_cell.angle_beta   90.00
_cell.angle_gamma   90.00
#
_symmetry.space_group_name_H-M   'P 1'
#
loop_
_entity.id
_entity.type
_entity.pdbx_description
1 polymer ?
#
loop_
_entity_poly.entity_id
_entity_poly.type
_entity_poly.pdbx_seq_one_letter_code
_entity_poly.pdbx_strand_id
1 'polypeptide(L)'
;MTHGLFVSIFCSISTFVLGIYVFRKSDLEHRKVRLYFLVLSFSLSIWILGSGLRNFLPAGLLKSAPNWILLSTVLVPITLHELVCLLIKENYKPSGIRQILELIFLGFLFHSGLNSNLIAVSESSISVYKPLPAYHVLISYSILYVGRSIYLLIQRTMKSKGMIRLQSFVLMLGVASALSVAILFVYILPMAGVYKGYFAAFGVLSWVYCWSVAILHYDAFEIREQILDGKKLPFLNRISSPPVLTLFRILDPNEYSMKLLVSKANVVLNVASKNHELAMNTNLETFERAEMVAGIYQNRIK
;
A
#
# COMPACT_ATOMS: atom_id res chain seq x y z
N MET A 1 -29.18 1.40 1.85
CA MET A 1 -28.40 1.94 0.71
C MET A 1 -27.36 2.99 1.13
N THR A 2 -27.67 3.86 2.11
CA THR A 2 -26.81 4.99 2.54
C THR A 2 -25.42 4.60 3.06
N HIS A 3 -25.31 3.51 3.85
CA HIS A 3 -24.02 3.06 4.39
C HIS A 3 -23.02 2.64 3.31
N GLY A 4 -23.47 1.93 2.26
CA GLY A 4 -22.58 1.49 1.18
C GLY A 4 -22.00 2.66 0.38
N LEU A 5 -22.80 3.70 0.15
CA LEU A 5 -22.35 4.93 -0.49
C LEU A 5 -21.28 5.64 0.35
N PHE A 6 -21.55 5.84 1.64
CA PHE A 6 -20.61 6.52 2.54
C PHE A 6 -19.27 5.79 2.60
N VAL A 7 -19.31 4.45 2.74
CA VAL A 7 -18.10 3.60 2.73
C VAL A 7 -17.32 3.78 1.42
N SER A 8 -17.99 3.71 0.27
CA SER A 8 -17.33 3.89 -1.02
C SER A 8 -16.69 5.27 -1.17
N ILE A 9 -17.39 6.35 -0.80
CA ILE A 9 -16.84 7.71 -0.88
C ILE A 9 -15.62 7.84 0.02
N PHE A 10 -15.75 7.43 1.29
CA PHE A 10 -14.65 7.50 2.25
C PHE A 10 -13.43 6.69 1.80
N CYS A 11 -13.63 5.43 1.39
CA CYS A 11 -12.54 4.56 0.95
C CYS A 11 -11.89 5.06 -0.35
N SER A 12 -12.67 5.58 -1.30
CA SER A 12 -12.16 6.15 -2.55
C SER A 12 -11.29 7.39 -2.29
N ILE A 13 -11.81 8.36 -1.54
CA ILE A 13 -11.08 9.59 -1.20
C ILE A 13 -9.80 9.22 -0.43
N SER A 14 -9.91 8.38 0.59
CA SER A 14 -8.75 7.95 1.39
C SER A 14 -7.70 7.26 0.54
N THR A 15 -8.10 6.34 -0.35
CA THR A 15 -7.21 5.64 -1.27
C THR A 15 -6.48 6.60 -2.20
N PHE A 16 -7.20 7.58 -2.78
CA PHE A 16 -6.59 8.56 -3.67
C PHE A 16 -5.65 9.51 -2.94
N VAL A 17 -6.05 10.00 -1.76
CA VAL A 17 -5.23 10.87 -0.91
C VAL A 17 -3.95 10.16 -0.50
N LEU A 18 -4.00 8.88 -0.13
CA LEU A 18 -2.81 8.07 0.16
C LEU A 18 -1.88 7.97 -1.05
N GLY A 19 -2.41 7.74 -2.25
CA GLY A 19 -1.64 7.75 -3.49
C GLY A 19 -0.91 9.08 -3.72
N ILE A 20 -1.61 10.22 -3.57
CA ILE A 20 -1.02 11.56 -3.68
C ILE A 20 0.02 11.79 -2.60
N TYR A 21 -0.27 11.35 -1.37
CA TYR A 21 0.60 11.54 -0.22
C TYR A 21 1.94 10.84 -0.42
N VAL A 22 1.93 9.56 -0.83
CA VAL A 22 3.15 8.81 -1.17
C VAL A 22 3.87 9.46 -2.34
N PHE A 23 3.15 9.91 -3.37
CA PHE A 23 3.75 10.59 -4.52
C PHE A 23 4.52 11.87 -4.11
N ARG A 24 4.00 12.63 -3.13
CA ARG A 24 4.61 13.88 -2.67
C ARG A 24 5.70 13.70 -1.60
N LYS A 25 5.60 12.67 -0.75
CA LYS A 25 6.42 12.53 0.47
C LYS A 25 7.44 11.38 0.44
N SER A 26 7.40 10.51 -0.58
CA SER A 26 8.40 9.47 -0.73
C SER A 26 9.71 10.04 -1.28
N ASP A 27 10.79 9.89 -0.51
CA ASP A 27 12.11 10.51 -0.72
C ASP A 27 13.05 9.67 -1.60
N LEU A 28 12.52 9.06 -2.67
CA LEU A 28 13.23 8.03 -3.42
C LEU A 28 13.64 8.41 -4.82
N GLU A 29 14.85 7.98 -5.17
CA GLU A 29 15.47 7.98 -6.50
C GLU A 29 14.59 7.31 -7.59
N HIS A 30 13.50 6.64 -7.21
CA HIS A 30 12.63 5.90 -8.13
C HIS A 30 11.30 6.61 -8.41
N ARG A 31 11.35 7.71 -9.17
CA ARG A 31 10.16 8.43 -9.71
C ARG A 31 9.09 7.49 -10.29
N LYS A 32 9.51 6.40 -10.92
CA LYS A 32 8.62 5.39 -11.50
C LYS A 32 7.74 4.70 -10.45
N VAL A 33 8.30 4.28 -9.31
CA VAL A 33 7.55 3.63 -8.22
C VAL A 33 6.40 4.53 -7.75
N ARG A 34 6.68 5.82 -7.53
CA ARG A 34 5.68 6.80 -7.11
C ARG A 34 4.55 6.96 -8.14
N LEU A 35 4.90 7.03 -9.42
CA LEU A 35 3.93 7.19 -10.50
C LEU A 35 3.04 5.96 -10.65
N TYR A 36 3.62 4.76 -10.64
CA TYR A 36 2.85 3.52 -10.71
C TYR A 36 1.94 3.35 -9.48
N PHE A 37 2.41 3.69 -8.28
CA PHE A 37 1.57 3.65 -7.09
C PHE A 37 0.42 4.67 -7.13
N LEU A 38 0.65 5.87 -7.67
CA LEU A 38 -0.38 6.87 -7.88
C LEU A 38 -1.43 6.40 -8.90
N VAL A 39 -1.00 5.86 -10.04
CA VAL A 39 -1.89 5.31 -11.08
C VAL A 39 -2.72 4.16 -10.51
N LEU A 40 -2.09 3.25 -9.77
CA LEU A 40 -2.77 2.14 -9.09
C LEU A 40 -3.85 2.66 -8.13
N SER A 41 -3.50 3.61 -7.27
CA SER A 41 -4.41 4.21 -6.29
C SER A 41 -5.55 4.96 -6.96
N PHE A 42 -5.28 5.65 -8.07
CA PHE A 42 -6.29 6.35 -8.85
C PHE A 42 -7.30 5.39 -9.50
N SER A 43 -6.81 4.35 -10.18
CA SER A 43 -7.64 3.31 -10.79
C SER A 43 -8.55 2.62 -9.75
N LEU A 44 -7.98 2.26 -8.60
CA LEU A 44 -8.73 1.68 -7.49
C LEU A 44 -9.77 2.64 -6.91
N SER A 45 -9.41 3.92 -6.78
CA SER A 45 -10.33 4.95 -6.28
C SER A 45 -11.53 5.15 -7.20
N ILE A 46 -11.31 5.23 -8.52
CA ILE A 46 -12.40 5.33 -9.53
C ILE A 46 -13.34 4.13 -9.41
N TRP A 47 -12.78 2.91 -9.32
CA TRP A 47 -13.59 1.71 -9.20
C TRP A 47 -14.47 1.72 -7.95
N ILE A 48 -13.90 2.06 -6.78
CA ILE A 48 -14.64 2.12 -5.51
C ILE A 48 -15.74 3.19 -5.57
N LEU A 49 -15.40 4.38 -6.07
CA LEU A 49 -16.33 5.50 -6.17
C LEU A 49 -17.49 5.17 -7.12
N GLY A 50 -17.16 4.68 -8.31
CA GLY A 50 -18.13 4.23 -9.29
C GLY A 50 -19.04 3.15 -8.73
N SER A 51 -18.48 2.18 -8.00
CA SER A 51 -19.25 1.13 -7.34
C SER A 51 -20.22 1.66 -6.28
N GLY A 52 -19.87 2.74 -5.57
CA GLY A 52 -20.75 3.39 -4.60
C GLY A 52 -21.84 4.26 -5.24
N LEU A 53 -21.48 5.00 -6.30
CA LEU A 53 -22.37 5.92 -7.00
C LEU A 53 -23.31 5.23 -7.98
N ARG A 54 -23.05 3.98 -8.37
CA ARG A 54 -23.78 3.29 -9.43
C ARG A 54 -25.30 3.38 -9.28
N ASN A 55 -25.84 3.22 -8.06
CA ASN A 55 -27.28 3.21 -7.83
C ASN A 55 -27.98 4.58 -8.02
N PHE A 56 -27.21 5.65 -8.22
CA PHE A 56 -27.71 7.00 -8.51
C PHE A 56 -27.68 7.33 -10.01
N LEU A 57 -27.26 6.39 -10.85
CA LEU A 57 -27.19 6.59 -12.29
C LEU A 57 -28.59 6.51 -12.92
N PRO A 58 -28.86 7.31 -13.97
CA PRO A 58 -30.14 7.31 -14.67
C PRO A 58 -30.41 5.96 -15.36
N ALA A 59 -31.70 5.65 -15.56
CA ALA A 59 -32.17 4.38 -16.11
C ALA A 59 -31.50 3.97 -17.44
N GLY A 60 -31.21 4.95 -18.31
CA GLY A 60 -30.54 4.71 -19.59
C GLY A 60 -29.09 4.23 -19.47
N LEU A 61 -28.44 4.45 -18.32
CA LEU A 61 -27.04 4.08 -18.08
C LEU A 61 -26.89 2.79 -17.27
N LEU A 62 -27.98 2.18 -16.80
CA LEU A 62 -27.93 1.01 -15.89
C LEU A 62 -27.20 -0.19 -16.51
N LYS A 63 -27.31 -0.37 -17.84
CA LYS A 63 -26.66 -1.47 -18.57
C LYS A 63 -25.16 -1.20 -18.82
N SER A 64 -24.81 0.03 -19.17
CA SER A 64 -23.45 0.36 -19.63
C SER A 64 -22.51 0.84 -18.52
N ALA A 65 -23.00 1.65 -17.59
CA ALA A 65 -22.12 2.26 -16.60
C ALA A 65 -21.40 1.26 -15.67
N PRO A 66 -22.00 0.12 -15.25
CA PRO A 66 -21.27 -0.88 -14.47
C PRO A 66 -20.08 -1.48 -15.22
N ASN A 67 -20.22 -1.68 -16.55
CA ASN A 67 -19.13 -2.12 -17.41
C ASN A 67 -18.04 -1.05 -17.52
N TRP A 68 -18.40 0.24 -17.62
CA TRP A 68 -17.43 1.35 -17.63
C TRP A 68 -16.71 1.51 -16.29
N ILE A 69 -17.40 1.31 -15.17
CA ILE A 69 -16.78 1.31 -13.84
C ILE A 69 -15.74 0.20 -13.76
N LEU A 70 -16.02 -0.99 -14.30
CA LEU A 70 -15.06 -2.09 -14.36
C LEU A 70 -13.85 -1.81 -15.26
N LEU A 71 -13.93 -0.89 -16.25
CA LEU A 71 -12.76 -0.53 -17.05
C LEU A 71 -11.61 0.02 -16.20
N SER A 72 -11.93 0.72 -15.11
CA SER A 72 -10.91 1.24 -14.20
C SER A 72 -10.08 0.14 -13.53
N THR A 73 -10.63 -1.09 -13.37
CA THR A 73 -9.90 -2.21 -12.77
C THR A 73 -9.03 -2.97 -13.77
N VAL A 74 -9.23 -2.79 -15.08
CA VAL A 74 -8.44 -3.48 -16.13
C VAL A 74 -6.95 -3.17 -15.99
N LEU A 75 -6.59 -1.96 -15.57
CA LEU A 75 -5.19 -1.55 -15.39
C LEU A 75 -4.57 -2.04 -14.07
N VAL A 76 -5.38 -2.41 -13.08
CA VAL A 76 -4.91 -2.70 -11.71
C VAL A 76 -3.90 -3.86 -11.67
N PRO A 77 -4.15 -5.03 -12.29
CA PRO A 77 -3.23 -6.17 -12.16
C PRO A 77 -1.86 -5.91 -12.76
N ILE A 78 -1.78 -5.31 -13.96
CA ILE A 78 -0.49 -4.97 -14.58
C ILE A 78 0.22 -3.84 -13.83
N THR A 79 -0.49 -2.79 -13.42
CA THR A 79 0.13 -1.67 -12.70
C THR A 79 0.72 -2.14 -11.37
N LEU A 80 0.01 -3.01 -10.66
CA LEU A 80 0.52 -3.67 -9.46
C LEU A 80 1.76 -4.52 -9.76
N HIS A 81 1.72 -5.36 -10.81
CA HIS A 81 2.83 -6.24 -11.13
C HIS A 81 4.11 -5.49 -11.51
N GLU A 82 3.96 -4.44 -12.32
CA GLU A 82 5.06 -3.54 -12.68
C GLU A 82 5.64 -2.85 -11.45
N LEU A 83 4.77 -2.38 -10.55
CA LEU A 83 5.19 -1.76 -9.31
C LEU A 83 5.97 -2.73 -8.40
N VAL A 84 5.51 -3.98 -8.26
CA VAL A 84 6.27 -5.01 -7.53
C VAL A 84 7.61 -5.28 -8.18
N CYS A 85 7.67 -5.39 -9.51
CA CYS A 85 8.93 -5.61 -10.20
C CYS A 85 9.91 -4.44 -10.03
N LEU A 86 9.41 -3.20 -10.07
CA LEU A 86 10.22 -1.99 -9.82
C LEU A 86 10.77 -1.94 -8.37
N LEU A 87 10.05 -2.49 -7.40
CA LEU A 87 10.48 -2.53 -6.00
C LEU A 87 11.48 -3.66 -5.71
N ILE A 88 11.39 -4.78 -6.42
CA ILE A 88 12.16 -5.99 -6.10
C ILE A 88 13.39 -6.17 -7.01
N LYS A 89 13.27 -5.82 -8.29
CA LYS A 89 14.29 -6.12 -9.30
C LYS A 89 15.10 -4.86 -9.62
N GLU A 90 16.41 -4.97 -9.46
CA GLU A 90 17.33 -3.95 -9.94
C GLU A 90 17.23 -3.79 -11.46
N ASN A 91 17.21 -2.54 -11.94
CA ASN A 91 17.18 -2.20 -13.37
C ASN A 91 16.06 -2.88 -14.18
N TYR A 92 14.90 -3.08 -13.56
CA TYR A 92 13.77 -3.74 -14.20
C TYR A 92 13.34 -3.04 -15.51
N LYS A 93 13.28 -3.84 -16.59
CA LYS A 93 12.69 -3.45 -17.88
C LYS A 93 11.83 -4.60 -18.41
N PRO A 94 10.56 -4.34 -18.78
CA PRO A 94 9.74 -5.30 -19.51
C PRO A 94 10.40 -5.76 -20.82
N SER A 95 10.13 -6.98 -21.26
CA SER A 95 10.44 -7.38 -22.63
C SER A 95 9.41 -6.79 -23.60
N GLY A 96 9.85 -6.38 -24.80
CA GLY A 96 8.96 -5.76 -25.81
C GLY A 96 7.83 -6.70 -26.27
N ILE A 97 8.11 -7.99 -26.41
CA ILE A 97 7.09 -9.01 -26.75
C ILE A 97 6.00 -9.05 -25.68
N ARG A 98 6.39 -9.02 -24.40
CA ARG A 98 5.42 -9.03 -23.30
C ARG A 98 4.55 -7.78 -23.33
N GLN A 99 5.13 -6.61 -23.60
CA GLN A 99 4.39 -5.35 -23.73
C GLN A 99 3.37 -5.40 -24.89
N ILE A 100 3.74 -5.98 -26.03
CA ILE A 100 2.81 -6.12 -27.18
C ILE A 100 1.65 -7.04 -26.82
N LEU A 101 1.94 -8.21 -26.21
CA LEU A 101 0.90 -9.15 -25.78
C LEU A 101 -0.02 -8.52 -24.73
N GLU A 102 0.55 -7.78 -23.76
CA GLU A 102 -0.21 -7.02 -22.76
C GLU A 102 -1.08 -5.97 -23.43
N LEU A 103 -0.57 -5.22 -24.40
CA LEU A 103 -1.34 -4.20 -25.11
C LEU A 103 -2.52 -4.79 -25.88
N ILE A 104 -2.32 -5.91 -26.59
CA ILE A 104 -3.40 -6.63 -27.29
C ILE A 104 -4.46 -7.10 -26.29
N PHE A 105 -4.03 -7.70 -25.18
CA PHE A 105 -4.92 -8.22 -24.17
C PHE A 105 -5.72 -7.12 -23.46
N LEU A 106 -5.05 -6.01 -23.09
CA LEU A 106 -5.71 -4.83 -22.55
C LEU A 106 -6.68 -4.24 -23.57
N GLY A 107 -6.29 -4.15 -24.84
CA GLY A 107 -7.15 -3.70 -25.93
C GLY A 107 -8.45 -4.50 -26.03
N PHE A 108 -8.37 -5.84 -25.92
CA PHE A 108 -9.55 -6.71 -25.86
C PHE A 108 -10.46 -6.42 -24.67
N LEU A 109 -9.90 -6.25 -23.47
CA LEU A 109 -10.67 -5.96 -22.25
C LEU A 109 -11.32 -4.56 -22.29
N PHE A 110 -10.58 -3.55 -22.77
CA PHE A 110 -11.11 -2.20 -22.96
C PHE A 110 -12.24 -2.18 -23.99
N HIS A 111 -12.06 -2.84 -25.13
CA HIS A 111 -13.10 -2.99 -26.15
C HIS A 111 -14.35 -3.67 -25.57
N SER A 112 -14.15 -4.76 -24.81
CA SER A 112 -15.26 -5.48 -24.17
C SER A 112 -16.02 -4.62 -23.15
N GLY A 113 -15.32 -3.83 -22.34
CA GLY A 113 -15.97 -2.96 -21.35
C GLY A 113 -16.68 -1.75 -21.97
N LEU A 114 -16.13 -1.14 -23.03
CA LEU A 114 -16.79 -0.06 -23.76
C LEU A 114 -18.10 -0.52 -24.40
N ASN A 115 -18.09 -1.72 -24.98
CA ASN A 115 -19.26 -2.36 -25.59
C ASN A 115 -20.20 -3.04 -24.57
N SER A 116 -19.99 -2.82 -23.27
CA SER A 116 -20.85 -3.36 -22.19
C SER A 116 -20.95 -4.90 -22.16
N ASN A 117 -19.87 -5.59 -22.54
CA ASN A 117 -19.82 -7.05 -22.67
C ASN A 117 -19.03 -7.74 -21.54
N LEU A 118 -18.77 -7.07 -20.41
CA LEU A 118 -18.19 -7.70 -19.22
C LEU A 118 -19.28 -8.33 -18.35
N ILE A 119 -20.31 -7.56 -18.01
CA ILE A 119 -21.42 -8.02 -17.18
C ILE A 119 -22.76 -7.63 -17.80
N ALA A 120 -23.73 -8.52 -17.68
CA ALA A 120 -25.13 -8.26 -18.03
C ALA A 120 -25.91 -7.90 -16.77
N VAL A 121 -26.44 -6.69 -16.71
CA VAL A 121 -27.17 -6.15 -15.55
C VAL A 121 -28.65 -6.51 -15.67
N SER A 122 -29.31 -6.90 -14.56
CA SER A 122 -30.75 -7.15 -14.57
C SER A 122 -31.53 -5.85 -14.73
N GLU A 123 -32.67 -5.88 -15.42
CA GLU A 123 -33.50 -4.69 -15.64
C GLU A 123 -34.02 -4.05 -14.35
N SER A 124 -34.03 -4.82 -13.26
CA SER A 124 -34.51 -4.42 -11.94
C SER A 124 -33.46 -3.73 -11.05
N SER A 125 -32.15 -3.96 -11.24
CA SER A 125 -31.12 -3.31 -10.41
C SER A 125 -29.70 -3.47 -10.94
N ILE A 126 -28.88 -2.43 -10.76
CA ILE A 126 -27.43 -2.45 -11.04
C ILE A 126 -26.66 -3.42 -10.14
N SER A 127 -27.23 -3.74 -8.98
CA SER A 127 -26.55 -4.59 -8.02
C SER A 127 -26.62 -6.06 -8.38
N VAL A 128 -27.58 -6.48 -9.21
CA VAL A 128 -27.71 -7.86 -9.68
C VAL A 128 -27.19 -7.94 -11.11
N TYR A 129 -26.19 -8.78 -11.33
CA TYR A 129 -25.58 -8.94 -12.65
C TYR A 129 -25.18 -10.38 -12.91
N LYS A 130 -25.21 -10.76 -14.19
CA LYS A 130 -24.69 -12.02 -14.69
C LYS A 130 -23.31 -11.77 -15.32
N PRO A 131 -22.26 -12.47 -14.88
CA PRO A 131 -20.95 -12.36 -15.52
C PRO A 131 -21.00 -12.92 -16.95
N LEU A 132 -20.36 -12.22 -17.89
CA LEU A 132 -20.18 -12.65 -19.28
C LEU A 132 -18.76 -13.22 -19.46
N PRO A 133 -18.47 -13.92 -20.58
CA PRO A 133 -17.15 -14.52 -20.80
C PRO A 133 -15.97 -13.54 -20.62
N ALA A 134 -16.10 -12.30 -21.10
CA ALA A 134 -15.03 -11.31 -20.96
C ALA A 134 -14.75 -10.92 -19.48
N TYR A 135 -15.75 -10.99 -18.60
CA TYR A 135 -15.54 -10.79 -17.17
C TYR A 135 -14.78 -11.94 -16.53
N HIS A 136 -15.04 -13.19 -16.92
CA HIS A 136 -14.23 -14.33 -16.48
C HIS A 136 -12.77 -14.22 -16.92
N VAL A 137 -12.53 -13.69 -18.12
CA VAL A 137 -11.19 -13.38 -18.62
C VAL A 137 -10.54 -12.29 -17.75
N LEU A 138 -11.25 -11.20 -17.43
CA LEU A 138 -10.76 -10.14 -16.54
C LEU A 138 -10.40 -10.66 -15.12
N ILE A 139 -11.26 -11.51 -14.54
CA ILE A 139 -11.02 -12.10 -13.21
C ILE A 139 -9.82 -13.05 -13.25
N SER A 140 -9.75 -13.95 -14.23
CA SER A 140 -8.61 -14.86 -14.40
C SER A 140 -7.30 -14.10 -14.57
N TYR A 141 -7.29 -13.07 -15.42
CA TYR A 141 -6.16 -12.16 -15.59
C TYR A 141 -5.72 -11.49 -14.28
N SER A 142 -6.69 -11.00 -13.51
CA SER A 142 -6.44 -10.36 -12.22
C SER A 142 -5.81 -11.35 -11.24
N ILE A 143 -6.36 -12.56 -11.11
CA ILE A 143 -5.83 -13.59 -10.22
C ILE A 143 -4.39 -13.96 -10.63
N LEU A 144 -4.11 -14.13 -11.93
CA LEU A 144 -2.78 -14.50 -12.40
C LEU A 144 -1.72 -13.41 -12.11
N TYR A 145 -1.99 -12.16 -12.47
CA TYR A 145 -1.02 -11.07 -12.27
C TYR A 145 -0.86 -10.68 -10.80
N VAL A 146 -1.96 -10.61 -10.06
CA VAL A 146 -1.93 -10.32 -8.62
C VAL A 146 -1.26 -11.49 -7.88
N GLY A 147 -1.60 -12.73 -8.21
CA GLY A 147 -0.98 -13.93 -7.64
C GLY A 147 0.52 -14.02 -7.92
N ARG A 148 0.95 -13.70 -9.15
CA ARG A 148 2.38 -13.59 -9.49
C ARG A 148 3.10 -12.53 -8.66
N SER A 149 2.43 -11.40 -8.41
CA SER A 149 2.96 -10.31 -7.60
C SER A 149 3.12 -10.72 -6.13
N ILE A 150 2.12 -11.42 -5.58
CA ILE A 150 2.19 -12.03 -4.24
C ILE A 150 3.36 -13.02 -4.17
N TYR A 151 3.49 -13.92 -5.15
CA TYR A 151 4.59 -14.89 -5.20
C TYR A 151 5.97 -14.23 -5.16
N LEU A 152 6.19 -13.18 -5.95
CA LEU A 152 7.46 -12.44 -5.93
C LEU A 152 7.73 -11.80 -4.56
N LEU A 153 6.71 -11.25 -3.91
CA LEU A 153 6.84 -10.65 -2.58
C LEU A 153 7.11 -11.71 -1.51
N ILE A 154 6.51 -12.90 -1.59
CA ILE A 154 6.82 -14.04 -0.71
C ILE A 154 8.29 -14.42 -0.87
N GLN A 155 8.76 -14.62 -2.11
CA GLN A 155 10.16 -14.95 -2.37
C GLN A 155 11.11 -13.88 -1.81
N ARG A 156 10.81 -12.60 -2.01
CA ARG A 156 11.62 -11.50 -1.48
C ARG A 156 11.63 -11.51 0.05
N THR A 157 10.48 -11.74 0.68
CA THR A 157 10.36 -11.85 2.14
C THR A 157 11.20 -12.99 2.70
N MET A 158 11.22 -14.15 2.04
CA MET A 158 12.01 -15.31 2.49
C MET A 158 13.52 -15.13 2.29
N LYS A 159 13.94 -14.41 1.25
CA LYS A 159 15.36 -14.26 0.88
C LYS A 159 16.05 -13.03 1.47
N SER A 160 15.28 -12.04 1.92
CA SER A 160 15.82 -10.80 2.48
C SER A 160 15.90 -10.85 4.01
N LYS A 161 16.64 -9.89 4.58
CA LYS A 161 16.76 -9.67 6.04
C LYS A 161 16.40 -8.23 6.37
N GLY A 162 16.17 -7.96 7.64
CA GLY A 162 15.99 -6.61 8.14
C GLY A 162 14.78 -5.89 7.57
N MET A 163 14.97 -4.61 7.22
CA MET A 163 13.91 -3.74 6.70
C MET A 163 13.33 -4.20 5.37
N ILE A 164 14.15 -4.76 4.49
CA ILE A 164 13.70 -5.26 3.19
C ILE A 164 12.71 -6.42 3.39
N ARG A 165 12.96 -7.30 4.37
CA ARG A 165 12.06 -8.41 4.72
C ARG A 165 10.73 -7.90 5.25
N LEU A 166 10.78 -6.95 6.18
CA LEU A 166 9.59 -6.33 6.76
C LEU A 166 8.74 -5.65 5.70
N GLN A 167 9.34 -4.79 4.86
CA GLN A 167 8.64 -4.08 3.79
C GLN A 167 7.99 -5.06 2.82
N SER A 168 8.72 -6.08 2.37
CA SER A 168 8.19 -7.11 1.46
C SER A 168 7.02 -7.88 2.07
N PHE A 169 7.09 -8.18 3.36
CA PHE A 169 6.02 -8.85 4.09
C PHE A 169 4.76 -7.98 4.20
N VAL A 170 4.91 -6.69 4.53
CA VAL A 170 3.77 -5.76 4.63
C VAL A 170 3.11 -5.55 3.25
N LEU A 171 3.92 -5.40 2.19
CA LEU A 171 3.42 -5.33 0.83
C LEU A 171 2.65 -6.60 0.44
N MET A 172 3.20 -7.78 0.76
CA MET A 172 2.58 -9.08 0.51
C MET A 172 1.24 -9.20 1.22
N LEU A 173 1.19 -8.90 2.52
CA LEU A 173 -0.01 -9.01 3.34
C LEU A 173 -1.12 -8.07 2.84
N GLY A 174 -0.75 -6.85 2.44
CA GLY A 174 -1.70 -5.90 1.82
C GLY A 174 -2.36 -6.46 0.56
N VAL A 175 -1.58 -6.97 -0.39
CA VAL A 175 -2.14 -7.50 -1.65
C VAL A 175 -2.92 -8.80 -1.42
N ALA A 176 -2.39 -9.72 -0.61
CA ALA A 176 -3.02 -11.01 -0.36
C ALA A 176 -4.39 -10.83 0.32
N SER A 177 -4.47 -9.98 1.34
CA SER A 177 -5.73 -9.68 2.02
C SER A 177 -6.75 -9.03 1.06
N ALA A 178 -6.34 -8.05 0.26
CA ALA A 178 -7.23 -7.44 -0.73
C ALA A 178 -7.71 -8.43 -1.79
N LEU A 179 -6.84 -9.32 -2.29
CA LEU A 179 -7.22 -10.35 -3.25
C LEU A 179 -8.27 -11.30 -2.66
N SER A 180 -8.06 -11.78 -1.43
CA SER A 180 -9.02 -12.64 -0.73
C SER A 180 -10.39 -11.96 -0.56
N VAL A 181 -10.40 -10.69 -0.12
CA VAL A 181 -11.64 -9.91 0.03
C VAL A 181 -12.31 -9.68 -1.33
N ALA A 182 -11.54 -9.34 -2.38
CA ALA A 182 -12.07 -9.10 -3.71
C ALA A 182 -12.68 -10.38 -4.31
N ILE A 183 -12.00 -11.52 -4.24
CA ILE A 183 -12.54 -12.80 -4.73
C ILE A 183 -13.86 -13.13 -4.03
N LEU A 184 -13.93 -12.95 -2.70
CA LEU A 184 -15.14 -13.21 -1.94
C LEU A 184 -16.31 -12.31 -2.37
N PHE A 185 -16.12 -10.99 -2.37
CA PHE A 185 -17.22 -10.03 -2.53
C PHE A 185 -17.53 -9.65 -3.99
N VAL A 186 -16.59 -9.84 -4.92
CA VAL A 186 -16.73 -9.43 -6.33
C VAL A 186 -16.95 -10.64 -7.26
N TYR A 187 -16.61 -11.85 -6.81
CA TYR A 187 -16.76 -13.06 -7.62
C TYR A 187 -17.62 -14.14 -6.97
N ILE A 188 -17.22 -14.70 -5.82
CA ILE A 188 -17.91 -15.84 -5.19
C ILE A 188 -19.32 -15.48 -4.75
N LEU A 189 -19.49 -14.42 -3.96
CA LEU A 189 -20.80 -14.03 -3.44
C LEU A 189 -21.79 -13.61 -4.53
N PRO A 190 -21.39 -12.81 -5.55
CA PRO A 190 -22.26 -12.52 -6.70
C PRO A 190 -22.74 -13.76 -7.44
N MET A 191 -21.88 -14.78 -7.61
CA MET A 191 -22.29 -16.07 -8.20
C MET A 191 -23.33 -16.81 -7.36
N ALA A 192 -23.31 -16.64 -6.04
CA ALA A 192 -24.32 -17.14 -5.12
C ALA A 192 -25.54 -16.21 -4.96
N GLY A 193 -25.64 -15.14 -5.74
CA GLY A 193 -26.74 -14.16 -5.68
C GLY A 193 -26.64 -13.13 -4.55
N VAL A 194 -25.52 -13.06 -3.83
CA VAL A 194 -25.29 -12.12 -2.73
C VAL A 194 -24.41 -10.95 -3.20
N TYR A 195 -25.02 -9.78 -3.36
CA TYR A 195 -24.33 -8.61 -3.94
C TYR A 195 -23.95 -7.58 -2.89
N LYS A 196 -22.79 -7.80 -2.23
CA LYS A 196 -22.24 -6.90 -1.20
C LYS A 196 -20.86 -6.35 -1.58
N GLY A 197 -20.69 -5.98 -2.84
CA GLY A 197 -19.40 -5.52 -3.39
C GLY A 197 -18.78 -4.30 -2.70
N TYR A 198 -19.56 -3.49 -2.00
CA TYR A 198 -19.03 -2.33 -1.25
C TYR A 198 -18.08 -2.74 -0.11
N PHE A 199 -18.16 -3.97 0.42
CA PHE A 199 -17.18 -4.45 1.40
C PHE A 199 -15.78 -4.67 0.80
N ALA A 200 -15.67 -4.84 -0.52
CA ALA A 200 -14.38 -4.91 -1.19
C ALA A 200 -13.58 -3.60 -1.08
N ALA A 201 -14.25 -2.46 -0.85
CA ALA A 201 -13.60 -1.17 -0.63
C ALA A 201 -12.69 -1.19 0.61
N PHE A 202 -13.05 -1.92 1.67
CA PHE A 202 -12.20 -2.06 2.86
C PHE A 202 -10.94 -2.89 2.56
N GLY A 203 -11.07 -3.95 1.75
CA GLY A 203 -9.91 -4.73 1.31
C GLY A 203 -8.92 -3.85 0.54
N VAL A 204 -9.42 -3.04 -0.38
CA VAL A 204 -8.58 -2.09 -1.14
C VAL A 204 -7.96 -1.02 -0.25
N LEU A 205 -8.73 -0.40 0.65
CA LEU A 205 -8.19 0.62 1.55
C LEU A 205 -7.08 0.04 2.44
N SER A 206 -7.29 -1.16 2.99
CA SER A 206 -6.27 -1.87 3.77
C SER A 206 -5.00 -2.12 2.95
N TRP A 207 -5.15 -2.58 1.70
CA TRP A 207 -4.01 -2.78 0.80
C TRP A 207 -3.24 -1.49 0.55
N VAL A 208 -3.92 -0.42 0.15
CA VAL A 208 -3.28 0.87 -0.17
C VAL A 208 -2.63 1.47 1.08
N TYR A 209 -3.23 1.30 2.25
CA TYR A 209 -2.63 1.72 3.52
C TYR A 209 -1.34 0.96 3.83
N CYS A 210 -1.36 -0.39 3.79
CA CYS A 210 -0.17 -1.21 3.98
C CYS A 210 0.95 -0.82 3.03
N TRP A 211 0.62 -0.57 1.77
CA TRP A 211 1.60 -0.17 0.75
C TRP A 211 2.13 1.23 0.96
N SER A 212 1.28 2.17 1.38
CA SER A 212 1.71 3.53 1.72
C SER A 212 2.71 3.50 2.87
N VAL A 213 2.45 2.71 3.90
CA VAL A 213 3.39 2.50 5.02
C VAL A 213 4.68 1.85 4.52
N ALA A 214 4.61 0.75 3.77
CA ALA A 214 5.80 0.05 3.32
C ALA A 214 6.70 0.88 2.38
N ILE A 215 6.12 1.72 1.52
CA ILE A 215 6.86 2.59 0.60
C ILE A 215 7.48 3.80 1.33
N LEU A 216 6.83 4.30 2.39
CA LEU A 216 7.33 5.48 3.13
C LEU A 216 8.30 5.13 4.27
N HIS A 217 8.25 3.92 4.83
CA HIS A 217 9.12 3.47 5.92
C HIS A 217 10.41 2.86 5.39
N TYR A 218 11.29 3.71 4.85
CA TYR A 218 12.59 3.28 4.33
C TYR A 218 13.53 2.72 5.42
N ASP A 219 13.50 3.30 6.63
CA ASP A 219 14.11 2.70 7.83
C ASP A 219 13.27 3.00 9.08
N ALA A 220 12.63 1.97 9.64
CA ALA A 220 11.78 2.10 10.82
C ALA A 220 12.57 2.56 12.06
N PHE A 221 13.87 2.26 12.13
CA PHE A 221 14.73 2.70 13.23
C PHE A 221 15.13 4.17 13.09
N GLU A 222 15.45 4.62 11.89
CA GLU A 222 15.75 6.03 11.63
C GLU A 222 14.52 6.92 11.93
N ILE A 223 13.34 6.48 11.52
CA ILE A 223 12.08 7.17 11.84
C ILE A 223 11.89 7.25 13.36
N ARG A 224 12.18 6.17 14.10
CA ARG A 224 12.10 6.18 15.57
C ARG A 224 13.08 7.18 16.17
N GLU A 225 14.32 7.21 15.71
CA GLU A 225 15.34 8.16 16.21
C GLU A 225 14.93 9.61 15.92
N GLN A 226 14.42 9.88 14.72
CA GLN A 226 13.92 11.20 14.35
C GLN A 226 12.68 11.61 15.19
N ILE A 227 11.80 10.67 15.58
CA ILE A 227 10.72 10.94 16.54
C ILE A 227 11.27 11.31 17.92
N LEU A 228 12.26 10.56 18.41
CA LEU A 228 12.89 10.81 19.72
C LEU A 228 13.63 12.16 19.74
N ASP A 229 14.15 12.59 18.59
CA ASP A 229 14.78 13.91 18.39
C ASP A 229 13.80 15.06 18.19
N GLY A 230 12.48 14.78 18.22
CA GLY A 230 11.45 15.80 18.02
C GLY A 230 11.38 16.35 16.60
N LYS A 231 12.00 15.69 15.61
CA LYS A 231 11.96 16.13 14.20
C LYS A 231 10.55 15.97 13.63
N LYS A 232 10.14 16.91 12.78
CA LYS A 232 8.84 16.86 12.09
C LYS A 232 8.85 15.80 10.99
N LEU A 233 8.23 14.66 11.27
CA LEU A 233 8.08 13.55 10.33
C LEU A 233 6.73 13.56 9.60
N PRO A 234 6.64 12.91 8.42
CA PRO A 234 5.35 12.65 7.78
C PRO A 234 4.40 11.95 8.76
N PHE A 235 3.13 12.39 8.81
CA PHE A 235 2.13 11.93 9.78
C PHE A 235 1.95 10.40 9.81
N LEU A 236 1.87 9.80 8.62
CA LEU A 236 1.82 8.33 8.46
C LEU A 236 3.02 7.65 9.11
N ASN A 237 4.22 8.21 8.97
CA ASN A 237 5.44 7.64 9.55
C ASN A 237 5.40 7.59 11.06
N ARG A 238 4.85 8.63 11.67
CA ARG A 238 4.69 8.72 13.12
C ARG A 238 3.68 7.72 13.67
N ILE A 239 2.52 7.58 13.03
CA ILE A 239 1.44 6.70 13.52
C ILE A 239 1.75 5.23 13.32
N SER A 240 2.34 4.86 12.18
CA SER A 240 2.63 3.45 11.90
C SER A 240 3.98 2.99 12.43
N SER A 241 4.83 3.88 12.98
CA SER A 241 6.12 3.48 13.56
C SER A 241 6.00 2.40 14.65
N PRO A 242 5.13 2.52 15.68
CA PRO A 242 4.98 1.47 16.70
C PRO A 242 4.59 0.10 16.13
N PRO A 243 3.51 -0.06 15.34
CA PRO A 243 3.14 -1.37 14.82
C PRO A 243 4.19 -1.94 13.85
N VAL A 244 4.87 -1.09 13.07
CA VAL A 244 5.95 -1.50 12.17
C VAL A 244 7.16 -2.04 12.97
N LEU A 245 7.53 -1.42 14.07
CA LEU A 245 8.60 -1.90 14.95
C LEU A 245 8.25 -3.21 15.65
N THR A 246 6.99 -3.35 16.12
CA THR A 246 6.50 -4.61 16.68
C THR A 246 6.58 -5.73 15.64
N LEU A 247 6.14 -5.46 14.41
CA LEU A 247 6.21 -6.42 13.32
C LEU A 247 7.67 -6.74 12.95
N PHE A 248 8.57 -5.75 12.99
CA PHE A 248 10.00 -5.99 12.74
C PHE A 248 10.59 -6.96 13.76
N ARG A 249 10.29 -6.76 15.05
CA ARG A 249 10.75 -7.63 16.14
C ARG A 249 10.29 -9.08 15.95
N ILE A 250 9.09 -9.29 15.41
CA ILE A 250 8.55 -10.64 15.16
C ILE A 250 9.20 -11.28 13.93
N LEU A 251 9.35 -10.52 12.84
CA LEU A 251 9.81 -11.06 11.56
C LEU A 251 11.32 -11.28 11.49
N ASP A 252 12.12 -10.44 12.15
CA ASP A 252 13.58 -10.55 12.16
C ASP A 252 14.15 -10.08 13.52
N PRO A 253 14.04 -10.91 14.57
CA PRO A 253 14.44 -10.55 15.93
C PRO A 253 15.94 -10.27 16.05
N ASN A 254 16.76 -10.94 15.25
CA ASN A 254 18.21 -10.79 15.27
C ASN A 254 18.63 -9.42 14.76
N GLU A 255 18.17 -9.04 13.55
CA GLU A 255 18.46 -7.72 12.98
C GLU A 255 17.86 -6.59 13.84
N TYR A 256 16.64 -6.79 14.36
CA TYR A 256 16.01 -5.84 15.28
C TYR A 256 16.89 -5.61 16.53
N SER A 257 17.40 -6.68 17.13
CA SER A 257 18.25 -6.58 18.33
C SER A 257 19.57 -5.90 18.04
N MET A 258 20.18 -6.18 16.89
CA MET A 258 21.40 -5.51 16.43
C MET A 258 21.17 -4.01 16.21
N LYS A 259 20.14 -3.61 15.47
CA LYS A 259 19.80 -2.20 15.27
C LYS A 259 19.46 -1.49 16.58
N LEU A 260 18.78 -2.17 17.50
CA LEU A 260 18.50 -1.64 18.83
C LEU A 260 19.76 -1.44 19.65
N LEU A 261 20.70 -2.39 19.61
CA LEU A 261 21.99 -2.28 20.28
C LEU A 261 22.81 -1.12 19.73
N VAL A 262 22.92 -1.00 18.40
CA VAL A 262 23.62 0.11 17.74
C VAL A 262 23.00 1.46 18.11
N SER A 263 21.67 1.57 18.08
CA SER A 263 20.96 2.79 18.48
C SER A 263 21.25 3.16 19.94
N LYS A 264 21.22 2.19 20.86
CA LYS A 264 21.58 2.39 22.27
C LYS A 264 23.06 2.76 22.45
N ALA A 265 23.97 2.10 21.74
CA ALA A 265 25.40 2.39 21.78
C ALA A 265 25.69 3.81 21.31
N ASN A 266 25.02 4.27 20.24
CA ASN A 266 25.13 5.65 19.76
C ASN A 266 24.64 6.66 20.80
N VAL A 267 23.55 6.36 21.53
CA VAL A 267 23.10 7.22 22.64
C VAL A 267 24.15 7.28 23.74
N VAL A 268 24.70 6.14 24.16
CA VAL A 268 25.75 6.09 25.20
C VAL A 268 27.00 6.85 24.76
N LEU A 269 27.44 6.68 23.50
CA LEU A 269 28.57 7.40 22.93
C LEU A 269 28.33 8.91 22.93
N ASN A 270 27.14 9.36 22.52
CA ASN A 270 26.78 10.77 22.48
C ASN A 270 26.69 11.40 23.88
N VAL A 271 26.18 10.65 24.86
CA VAL A 271 26.18 11.04 26.29
C VAL A 271 27.60 11.17 26.81
N ALA A 272 28.47 10.17 26.57
CA ALA A 272 29.86 10.17 27.02
C ALA A 272 30.68 11.28 26.37
N SER A 273 30.52 11.46 25.06
CA SER A 273 31.19 12.53 24.28
C SER A 273 30.78 13.91 24.78
N LYS A 274 29.48 14.16 24.97
CA LYS A 274 29.00 15.46 25.48
C LYS A 274 29.48 15.74 26.90
N ASN A 275 29.50 14.72 27.76
CA ASN A 275 30.04 14.85 29.11
C ASN A 275 31.54 15.17 29.09
N HIS A 276 32.31 14.52 28.20
CA HIS A 276 33.73 14.79 28.03
C HIS A 276 34.00 16.20 27.48
N GLU A 277 33.21 16.65 26.51
CA GLU A 277 33.28 18.01 25.96
C GLU A 277 33.03 19.06 27.05
N LEU A 278 31.98 18.89 27.86
CA LEU A 278 31.70 19.78 28.99
C LEU A 278 32.82 19.74 30.03
N ALA A 279 33.42 18.58 30.28
CA ALA A 279 34.55 18.45 31.19
C ALA A 279 35.81 19.20 30.74
N MET A 280 36.04 19.32 29.44
CA MET A 280 37.21 20.01 28.90
C MET A 280 36.98 21.52 28.71
N ASN A 281 35.75 21.92 28.41
CA ASN A 281 35.44 23.29 28.00
C ASN A 281 34.80 24.14 29.11
N THR A 282 34.44 23.55 30.26
CA THR A 282 33.76 24.25 31.35
C THR A 282 34.31 23.82 32.72
N ASN A 283 34.24 24.72 33.70
CA ASN A 283 34.58 24.44 35.10
C ASN A 283 33.38 23.91 35.91
N LEU A 284 32.37 23.35 35.23
CA LEU A 284 31.15 22.85 35.88
C LEU A 284 31.48 21.65 36.77
N GLU A 285 30.81 21.58 37.93
CA GLU A 285 30.94 20.42 38.80
C GLU A 285 30.36 19.16 38.12
N THR A 286 30.78 17.99 38.60
CA THR A 286 30.37 16.69 38.03
C THR A 286 28.85 16.51 38.02
N PHE A 287 28.16 17.01 39.04
CA PHE A 287 26.69 16.94 39.12
C PHE A 287 26.02 17.88 38.12
N GLU A 288 26.48 19.14 38.00
CA GLU A 288 25.94 20.12 37.06
C GLU A 288 26.11 19.68 35.60
N ARG A 289 27.25 19.06 35.27
CA ARG A 289 27.48 18.44 33.94
C ARG A 289 26.50 17.30 33.69
N ALA A 290 26.30 16.44 34.68
CA ALA A 290 25.37 15.32 34.56
C ALA A 290 23.92 15.80 34.38
N GLU A 291 23.51 16.87 35.09
CA GLU A 291 22.20 17.49 34.95
C GLU A 291 22.00 18.07 33.54
N MET A 292 23.00 18.78 33.01
CA MET A 292 22.94 19.36 31.67
C MET A 292 22.86 18.28 30.58
N VAL A 293 23.66 17.22 30.69
CA VAL A 293 23.61 16.07 29.77
C VAL A 293 22.28 15.33 29.88
N ALA A 294 21.76 15.13 31.10
CA ALA A 294 20.46 14.51 31.33
C ALA A 294 19.32 15.37 30.74
N GLY A 295 19.41 16.70 30.82
CA GLY A 295 18.48 17.62 30.17
C GLY A 295 18.49 17.50 28.65
N ILE A 296 19.69 17.43 28.03
CA ILE A 296 19.84 17.30 26.57
C ILE A 296 19.25 15.99 26.06
N TYR A 297 19.47 14.87 26.78
CA TYR A 297 19.06 13.54 26.34
C TYR A 297 17.79 13.02 27.05
N GLN A 298 17.03 13.88 27.73
CA GLN A 298 15.87 13.50 28.55
C GLN A 298 14.84 12.63 27.79
N ASN A 299 14.63 12.92 26.51
CA ASN A 299 13.68 12.20 25.65
C ASN A 299 14.21 10.85 25.14
N ARG A 300 15.53 10.61 25.22
CA ARG A 300 16.18 9.38 24.76
C ARG A 300 16.46 8.37 25.88
N ILE A 301 16.46 8.83 27.14
CA ILE A 301 16.78 8.02 28.33
C ILE A 301 15.54 7.33 28.92
N LYS A 302 14.33 7.76 28.58
CA LYS A 302 13.06 7.10 28.94
C LYS A 302 12.85 5.80 28.16
#